data_AF-A0A6B3AM43-F1
#
_entry.id   AF-A0A6B3AM43-F1
#
_cell.length_a   1.000
_cell.length_b   1.000
_cell.length_c   1.000
_cell.angle_alpha   90.00
_cell.angle_beta   90.00
_cell.angle_gamma   90.00
#
_symmetry.space_group_name_H-M   'P 1'
#
loop_
_entity.id
_entity.type
_entity.pdbx_description
1 polymer ?
#
loop_
_entity_poly.entity_id
_entity_poly.type
_entity_poly.pdbx_seq_one_letter_code
_entity_poly.pdbx_strand_id
1 'polypeptide(L)' 'MSDVPTGPEPDGLVCAFAVTRTPPDGAALAAAAGHEEGGPLRVLRAGTLSLVVQDVPAALFGR' A
#
# COMPACT_ATOMS: atom_id res chain seq x y z
N MET A 1 -25.35 -16.82 -8.36
CA MET A 1 -24.82 -15.53 -7.89
C MET A 1 -24.37 -15.77 -6.46
N SER A 2 -23.07 -16.01 -6.26
CA SER A 2 -22.55 -16.26 -4.91
C SER A 2 -22.47 -14.95 -4.16
N ASP A 3 -23.20 -14.87 -3.05
CA ASP A 3 -23.10 -13.83 -2.04
C ASP A 3 -21.68 -13.87 -1.46
N VAL A 4 -20.88 -12.85 -1.75
CA VAL A 4 -19.55 -12.69 -1.13
C VAL A 4 -19.81 -12.08 0.25
N PRO A 5 -19.42 -12.75 1.34
CA PRO A 5 -19.62 -12.20 2.67
C PRO A 5 -18.89 -10.85 2.76
N THR A 6 -19.65 -9.77 2.92
CA THR A 6 -19.13 -8.46 3.31
C THR A 6 -18.77 -8.53 4.80
N GLY A 7 -17.71 -9.28 5.11
CA GLY A 7 -17.02 -9.12 6.38
C GLY A 7 -16.52 -7.68 6.49
N PRO A 8 -16.29 -7.14 7.70
CA PRO A 8 -15.65 -5.84 7.84
C PRO A 8 -14.34 -5.91 7.04
N GLU A 9 -14.14 -4.97 6.11
CA GLU A 9 -12.84 -4.84 5.44
C GLU A 9 -11.80 -4.75 6.56
N PRO A 10 -10.79 -5.64 6.58
CA PRO A 10 -9.82 -5.64 7.65
C PRO A 10 -9.27 -4.22 7.80
N ASP A 11 -9.25 -3.69 9.03
CA ASP A 11 -8.73 -2.34 9.30
C ASP A 11 -7.37 -2.23 8.60
N GLY A 12 -7.34 -1.47 7.49
CA GLY A 12 -6.20 -1.35 6.62
C GLY A 12 -5.37 -0.15 7.04
N LEU A 13 -4.07 -0.34 7.22
CA LEU A 13 -3.12 0.76 7.36
C LEU A 13 -2.43 1.01 6.02
N VAL A 14 -2.09 2.27 5.77
CA VAL A 14 -1.24 2.65 4.64
C VAL A 14 0.15 2.91 5.18
N CYS A 15 1.09 2.01 4.88
CA CYS A 15 2.51 2.23 5.18
C CYS A 15 3.14 3.07 4.07
N ALA A 16 3.80 4.16 4.45
CA ALA A 16 4.60 4.97 3.54
C ALA A 16 6.09 4.61 3.67
N PHE A 17 6.72 4.27 2.55
CA PHE A 17 8.12 3.82 2.50
C PHE A 17 9.06 4.94 2.06
N ALA A 18 8.61 5.76 1.11
CA ALA A 18 9.40 6.85 0.55
C ALA A 18 8.52 8.01 0.11
N VAL A 19 9.10 9.21 0.15
CA VAL A 19 8.51 10.44 -0.39
C VAL A 19 9.48 11.02 -1.41
N THR A 20 9.02 11.21 -2.64
CA THR A 20 9.84 11.69 -3.75
C THR A 20 9.16 12.87 -4.44
N ARG A 21 9.93 13.69 -5.17
CA ARG A 21 9.36 14.69 -6.09
C ARG A 21 9.01 14.07 -7.44
N THR A 22 9.88 13.18 -7.94
CA THR A 22 9.67 12.42 -9.17
C THR A 22 9.17 11.02 -8.83
N PRO A 23 8.06 10.55 -9.43
CA PRO A 23 7.57 9.20 -9.18
C PRO A 23 8.60 8.15 -9.56
N PRO A 24 8.72 7.06 -8.79
CA PRO A 24 9.47 5.90 -9.25
C PRO A 24 8.82 5.28 -10.48
N ASP A 25 9.63 4.58 -11.27
CA ASP A 25 9.13 3.77 -12.39
C ASP A 25 8.19 2.66 -11.87
N GLY A 26 7.11 2.41 -12.62
CA GLY A 26 6.06 1.49 -12.21
C GLY A 26 6.50 0.02 -12.22
N ALA A 27 7.34 -0.38 -13.19
CA ALA A 27 7.84 -1.75 -13.26
C ALA A 27 8.89 -2.02 -12.16
N ALA A 28 9.76 -1.04 -11.92
CA ALA A 28 10.69 -1.09 -10.80
C ALA A 28 9.97 -1.16 -9.45
N LEU A 29 8.87 -0.42 -9.30
CA LEU A 29 8.06 -0.44 -8.07
C LEU A 29 7.36 -1.79 -7.86
N ALA A 30 6.80 -2.38 -8.92
CA ALA A 30 6.15 -3.68 -8.87
C ALA A 30 7.11 -4.83 -8.51
N ALA A 31 8.40 -4.69 -8.84
CA ALA A 31 9.44 -5.66 -8.50
C ALA A 31 10.03 -5.46 -7.10
N ALA A 32 9.76 -4.33 -6.44
CA ALA A 32 10.30 -4.04 -5.12
C ALA A 32 9.55 -4.79 -4.02
N ALA A 33 10.28 -5.28 -3.02
CA ALA A 33 9.68 -5.87 -1.83
C ALA A 33 9.11 -4.77 -0.92
N GLY A 34 7.86 -4.95 -0.49
CA GLY A 34 7.21 -4.16 0.57
C GLY A 34 7.19 -4.91 1.90
N HIS A 35 6.26 -4.54 2.77
CA HIS A 35 5.93 -5.27 3.99
C HIS A 35 5.40 -6.67 3.65
N GLU A 36 5.79 -7.66 4.47
CA GLU A 36 5.24 -9.02 4.39
C GLU A 36 3.73 -8.98 4.64
N GLU A 37 2.96 -9.78 3.89
CA GLU A 37 1.48 -9.77 3.87
C GLU A 37 0.83 -8.48 3.36
N GLY A 38 1.61 -7.47 2.97
CA GLY A 38 1.10 -6.27 2.32
C GLY A 38 0.76 -6.49 0.85
N GLY A 39 -0.13 -5.65 0.33
CA GLY A 39 -0.48 -5.64 -1.10
C GLY A 39 0.66 -5.15 -2.01
N PRO A 40 0.40 -4.94 -3.31
CA PRO A 40 1.41 -4.35 -4.20
C PRO A 40 1.77 -2.93 -3.76
N LEU A 41 3.05 -2.56 -3.87
CA LEU A 41 3.48 -1.18 -3.72
C LEU A 41 2.86 -0.31 -4.80
N ARG A 42 2.38 0.88 -4.42
CA ARG A 42 1.77 1.85 -5.35
C ARG A 42 2.25 3.26 -5.06
N VAL A 43 2.08 4.13 -6.05
CA VAL A 43 2.34 5.56 -5.90
C VAL A 43 1.04 6.29 -5.57
N LEU A 44 1.03 7.04 -4.47
CA LEU A 44 0.01 8.05 -4.17
C LEU A 44 0.56 9.45 -4.43
N ARG A 45 -0.25 10.32 -5.03
CA ARG A 45 0.12 11.73 -5.25
C ARG A 45 -0.38 12.60 -4.11
N ALA A 46 0.50 13.44 -3.57
CA ALA A 46 0.19 14.45 -2.57
C ALA A 46 0.78 15.79 -3.02
N GLY A 47 -0.01 16.57 -3.78
CA GLY A 47 0.47 17.80 -4.41
C GLY A 47 1.64 17.53 -5.35
N THR A 48 2.79 18.16 -5.09
CA THR A 48 4.02 18.00 -5.88
C THR A 48 4.87 16.80 -5.44
N LEU A 49 4.42 16.07 -4.42
CA LEU A 49 5.11 14.90 -3.89
C LEU A 49 4.43 13.60 -4.36
N SER A 50 5.23 12.55 -4.44
CA SER A 50 4.82 11.19 -4.74
C SER A 50 5.23 10.31 -3.55
N LEU A 51 4.28 9.59 -2.98
CA LEU A 51 4.50 8.68 -1.87
C LEU A 51 4.48 7.26 -2.40
N VAL A 52 5.50 6.47 -2.05
CA VAL A 52 5.48 5.02 -2.23
C VAL A 52 4.80 4.41 -1.01
N VAL A 53 3.66 3.76 -1.25
CA VAL A 53 2.84 3.21 -0.17
C VAL A 53 2.42 1.77 -0.44
N GLN A 54 1.98 1.11 0.63
CA GLN A 54 1.39 -0.22 0.59
C GLN A 54 0.21 -0.26 1.56
N ASP A 55 -0.88 -0.92 1.16
CA ASP A 55 -1.90 -1.33 2.12
C ASP A 55 -1.40 -2.56 2.87
N VAL A 56 -1.46 -2.50 4.19
CA VAL A 56 -1.04 -3.57 5.08
C VAL A 56 -2.14 -3.83 6.12
N PRO A 57 -2.34 -5.08 6.55
CA PRO A 57 -3.25 -5.38 7.65
C PRO A 57 -2.83 -4.65 8.93
N ALA A 58 -3.75 -3.93 9.59
CA ALA A 58 -3.44 -3.24 10.84
C ALA A 58 -2.96 -4.17 11.94
N ALA A 59 -3.39 -5.45 11.92
CA ALA A 59 -3.02 -6.46 12.92
C ALA A 59 -1.51 -6.71 13.02
N LEU A 60 -0.72 -6.34 11.99
CA LEU A 60 0.74 -6.45 12.00
C LEU A 60 1.42 -5.38 12.86
N PHE A 61 0.73 -4.28 13.14
CA PHE A 61 1.23 -3.16 13.93
C PHE A 61 0.54 -3.22 15.29
N GLY A 62 1.22 -3.82 16.27
CA GLY A 62 0.73 -3.90 17.65
C GLY A 62 0.25 -2.53 18.14
N ARG A 63 -0.88 -2.54 18.86
CA ARG A 63 -1.50 -1.32 19.39
C ARG A 63 -0.76 -0.76 20.60
#